data_AF-A0A815M340-F1
#
_entry.id   AF-A0A815M340-F1
#
_cell.length_a   1.000
_cell.length_b   1.000
_cell.length_c   1.000
_cell.angle_alpha   90.00
_cell.angle_beta   90.00
_cell.angle_gamma   90.00
#
_symmetry.space_group_name_H-M   'P 1'
#
loop_
_entity.id
_entity.type
_entity.pdbx_description
1 polymer ?
#
loop_
_entity_poly.entity_id
_entity_poly.type
_entity_poly.pdbx_seq_one_letter_code
_entity_poly.pdbx_strand_id
1 'polypeptide(L)'
;MHSALRPKPSVKLPPSLIPSTVDHLPHPILKKSCLSQNNDHHHHQKLIINGTDHHQISSSSSSLNNTTIIDKSNWSLGLINSKGKYLTAETFGCKINATGTSLKRKQKWLIIYNIQYDCVYLQSPLNHYLSTDKYGRLKCDMNDIDDDCRFQLEFNRNGQWAFRSLTYGMYLGGDIDQLHCFSKTPEWWSPHLALHPQINLKHVLRKRYAKLDEDEIHIDEIIPWGSDAILAVEYLHDHYCIRSSNGFYFHKDGKVLTKQTDETLFTIELHKGYITFKDCDQCYLTAIGPLGIMTTRNKIAGKDEQFLLEESKLQICLVAPNGKLVSIKQGIALSANQHQRDHSSIFQLEYDEDFQAYHLRTYDNKYWKIEGLGIQATADKKSIETSFHIQSVGHGYVTFQTSNGKFIVPHATGNMRIVTDQISSNDAYFSIKFINRPFCVFKCDFGHVGYRNKQSRILECNKSLFTLFTLEEPDIETHCEGIVYLKSSDGLYWEILNDLYVSVSSCEPSKFALELCSSYSRVVIKAPNGMYLRAEQNGSIQATCQNSRQATQWEF
;
A
#
# COMPACT_ATOMS: atom_id res chain seq x y z
N MET A 1 67.56 -11.93 -15.88
CA MET A 1 68.43 -11.01 -15.10
C MET A 1 68.41 -9.65 -15.81
N HIS A 2 68.16 -8.53 -15.09
CA HIS A 2 68.20 -7.13 -15.58
C HIS A 2 67.24 -6.77 -16.75
N SER A 3 66.77 -5.54 -17.01
CA SER A 3 66.65 -4.23 -16.27
C SER A 3 65.59 -3.34 -17.04
N ALA A 4 65.28 -2.05 -16.81
CA ALA A 4 65.85 -0.97 -15.98
C ALA A 4 64.83 0.15 -15.61
N LEU A 5 65.12 0.85 -14.49
CA LEU A 5 65.07 2.32 -14.24
C LEU A 5 64.05 3.26 -14.94
N ARG A 6 63.04 3.76 -14.17
CA ARG A 6 62.81 5.15 -13.62
C ARG A 6 63.19 6.43 -14.44
N PRO A 7 62.65 7.66 -14.14
CA PRO A 7 61.57 8.11 -13.22
C PRO A 7 60.57 9.19 -13.79
N LYS A 8 59.76 9.83 -12.91
CA LYS A 8 58.90 11.04 -13.14
C LYS A 8 59.69 12.36 -13.19
N PRO A 9 59.06 13.51 -13.55
CA PRO A 9 58.79 14.54 -12.52
C PRO A 9 57.40 15.24 -12.61
N SER A 10 57.19 16.29 -11.80
CA SER A 10 56.03 17.21 -11.73
C SER A 10 56.51 18.68 -11.62
N VAL A 11 55.65 19.73 -11.76
CA VAL A 11 55.75 21.08 -11.08
C VAL A 11 54.75 22.18 -11.59
N LYS A 12 54.06 22.84 -10.62
CA LYS A 12 53.56 24.25 -10.43
C LYS A 12 52.93 25.18 -11.54
N LEU A 13 52.04 26.06 -11.04
CA LEU A 13 51.53 27.38 -11.54
C LEU A 13 52.55 28.54 -11.24
N PRO A 14 52.33 29.87 -11.48
CA PRO A 14 51.17 30.71 -11.95
C PRO A 14 51.59 31.68 -13.13
N PRO A 15 51.18 32.98 -13.34
CA PRO A 15 50.08 33.85 -12.84
C PRO A 15 49.34 34.79 -13.87
N SER A 16 48.29 35.50 -13.39
CA SER A 16 47.79 36.89 -13.68
C SER A 16 47.90 37.63 -15.03
N LEU A 17 46.80 38.29 -15.47
CA LEU A 17 46.71 39.76 -15.72
C LEU A 17 45.27 40.28 -16.01
N ILE A 18 45.05 41.61 -16.03
CA ILE A 18 43.75 42.33 -16.14
C ILE A 18 43.87 43.50 -17.17
N PRO A 19 42.86 43.74 -18.03
CA PRO A 19 42.06 45.00 -18.06
C PRO A 19 40.53 44.69 -18.00
N SER A 20 39.58 45.42 -17.39
CA SER A 20 39.22 46.87 -17.37
C SER A 20 38.70 47.38 -18.74
N THR A 21 37.57 48.11 -18.90
CA THR A 21 36.63 48.78 -17.94
C THR A 21 35.39 49.36 -18.68
N VAL A 22 34.24 49.54 -17.97
CA VAL A 22 33.18 50.60 -18.21
C VAL A 22 32.37 50.48 -19.54
N ASP A 23 31.09 50.87 -19.73
CA ASP A 23 30.06 51.76 -19.09
C ASP A 23 28.78 50.99 -18.66
N HIS A 24 28.08 51.28 -17.55
CA HIS A 24 27.13 52.39 -17.22
C HIS A 24 25.73 52.40 -17.91
N LEU A 25 24.73 51.80 -17.23
CA LEU A 25 23.39 52.36 -16.79
C LEU A 25 22.45 53.14 -17.77
N PRO A 26 21.14 53.37 -17.44
CA PRO A 26 20.29 52.85 -16.34
C PRO A 26 18.91 52.28 -16.77
N HIS A 27 18.12 51.79 -15.80
CA HIS A 27 16.67 51.57 -15.93
C HIS A 27 15.87 52.89 -16.03
N PRO A 28 14.68 52.89 -16.67
CA PRO A 28 13.62 53.85 -16.39
C PRO A 28 12.71 53.36 -15.25
N ILE A 29 12.60 54.15 -14.18
CA ILE A 29 11.55 54.02 -13.15
C ILE A 29 10.33 54.84 -13.59
N LEU A 30 9.12 54.29 -13.49
CA LEU A 30 7.88 55.06 -13.64
C LEU A 30 7.05 55.03 -12.34
N LYS A 31 7.26 56.04 -11.50
CA LYS A 31 6.21 56.54 -10.60
C LYS A 31 5.44 57.65 -11.33
N LYS A 32 4.11 57.61 -11.28
CA LYS A 32 3.26 58.81 -11.28
C LYS A 32 2.16 58.65 -10.24
N SER A 33 1.64 59.77 -9.79
CA SER A 33 0.91 59.91 -8.52
C SER A 33 -0.33 60.78 -8.68
N CYS A 34 -1.34 60.50 -7.86
CA CYS A 34 -2.44 61.39 -7.48
C CYS A 34 -3.32 61.95 -8.61
N LEU A 35 -4.61 61.66 -8.53
CA LEU A 35 -5.58 62.68 -8.11
C LEU A 35 -6.87 62.02 -7.61
N SER A 36 -7.57 62.73 -6.72
CA SER A 36 -8.83 62.32 -6.10
C SER A 36 -10.02 62.97 -6.80
N GLN A 37 -11.13 62.25 -6.97
CA GLN A 37 -12.45 62.87 -7.00
C GLN A 37 -13.51 61.88 -6.49
N ASN A 38 -14.49 62.42 -5.76
CA ASN A 38 -15.57 61.64 -5.16
C ASN A 38 -16.61 61.27 -6.21
N ASN A 39 -17.35 60.19 -5.96
CA ASN A 39 -18.82 60.26 -5.99
C ASN A 39 -19.40 59.08 -5.21
N ASP A 40 -20.14 59.39 -4.14
CA ASP A 40 -20.96 58.41 -3.43
C ASP A 40 -22.14 57.99 -4.30
N HIS A 41 -22.48 56.69 -4.30
CA HIS A 41 -23.85 56.24 -4.46
C HIS A 41 -24.07 54.97 -3.62
N HIS A 42 -24.95 55.07 -2.62
CA HIS A 42 -25.37 53.92 -1.82
C HIS A 42 -26.22 52.96 -2.65
N HIS A 43 -25.98 51.66 -2.50
CA HIS A 43 -27.08 50.71 -2.47
C HIS A 43 -26.78 49.57 -1.49
N HIS A 44 -27.75 49.27 -0.62
CA HIS A 44 -27.68 48.08 0.24
C HIS A 44 -27.77 46.80 -0.59
N GLN A 45 -26.90 45.83 -0.29
CA GLN A 45 -27.21 44.42 -0.51
C GLN A 45 -26.84 43.60 0.73
N LYS A 46 -27.75 42.72 1.14
CA LYS A 46 -27.53 41.80 2.27
C LYS A 46 -26.56 40.71 1.84
N LEU A 47 -25.60 40.34 2.70
CA LEU A 47 -24.98 39.02 2.57
C LEU A 47 -26.05 37.96 2.84
N ILE A 48 -26.23 37.05 1.89
CA ILE A 48 -26.99 35.82 2.06
C ILE A 48 -25.96 34.69 2.20
N ILE A 49 -25.95 34.02 3.34
CA ILE A 49 -25.11 32.85 3.59
C ILE A 49 -25.95 31.60 3.27
N ASN A 50 -25.76 31.07 2.07
CA ASN A 50 -26.20 29.74 1.64
C ASN A 50 -24.98 29.03 1.01
N GLY A 51 -24.75 27.74 1.18
CA GLY A 51 -25.41 26.75 2.05
C GLY A 51 -24.56 25.46 2.07
N THR A 52 -24.63 24.68 3.14
CA THR A 52 -23.87 23.42 3.26
C THR A 52 -24.65 22.25 2.68
N ASP A 53 -24.28 21.79 1.49
CA ASP A 53 -24.88 20.59 0.89
C ASP A 53 -24.46 19.32 1.64
N HIS A 54 -25.46 18.56 2.10
CA HIS A 54 -25.26 17.30 2.80
C HIS A 54 -25.00 16.15 1.83
N HIS A 55 -23.96 15.36 2.11
CA HIS A 55 -23.86 14.01 1.54
C HIS A 55 -24.95 13.10 2.13
N GLN A 56 -26.03 12.89 1.38
CA GLN A 56 -26.91 11.74 1.61
C GLN A 56 -26.27 10.49 0.98
N ILE A 57 -26.00 9.48 1.81
CA ILE A 57 -25.77 8.10 1.40
C ILE A 57 -26.98 7.31 1.89
N SER A 58 -27.70 6.66 0.97
CA SER A 58 -28.90 5.89 1.26
C SER A 58 -28.56 4.42 1.50
N SER A 59 -28.55 3.98 2.76
CA SER A 59 -28.63 2.57 3.13
C SER A 59 -29.74 2.37 4.16
N SER A 60 -30.67 1.46 3.88
CA SER A 60 -31.99 1.43 4.53
C SER A 60 -32.22 0.17 5.38
N SER A 61 -31.80 0.20 6.64
CA SER A 61 -32.43 -0.57 7.72
C SER A 61 -32.13 0.06 9.09
N SER A 62 -33.19 0.41 9.82
CA SER A 62 -33.13 0.98 11.19
C SER A 62 -32.77 -0.11 12.22
N SER A 63 -32.16 0.20 13.37
CA SER A 63 -32.67 1.19 14.33
C SER A 63 -31.71 1.58 15.47
N LEU A 64 -32.04 2.71 16.12
CA LEU A 64 -31.69 3.12 17.49
C LEU A 64 -30.23 3.54 17.83
N ASN A 65 -29.91 4.77 17.42
CA ASN A 65 -29.42 5.86 18.28
C ASN A 65 -28.40 5.56 19.40
N ASN A 66 -27.10 5.75 19.08
CA ASN A 66 -26.24 6.64 19.87
C ASN A 66 -25.06 7.13 19.02
N THR A 67 -25.08 8.39 18.61
CA THR A 67 -24.06 8.97 17.70
C THR A 67 -22.81 9.43 18.44
N THR A 68 -21.97 8.47 18.84
CA THR A 68 -20.54 8.73 19.06
C THR A 68 -19.88 9.11 17.73
N ILE A 69 -19.04 10.15 17.74
CA ILE A 69 -18.31 10.58 16.53
C ILE A 69 -17.08 9.66 16.36
N ILE A 70 -17.30 8.54 15.66
CA ILE A 70 -16.24 7.62 15.24
C ILE A 70 -15.55 8.24 14.01
N ASP A 71 -14.53 9.06 14.25
CA ASP A 71 -13.70 9.63 13.18
C ASP A 71 -12.66 8.61 12.66
N LYS A 72 -12.19 8.80 11.44
CA LYS A 72 -11.58 7.73 10.64
C LYS A 72 -10.14 7.40 11.04
N SER A 73 -9.95 6.34 11.83
CA SER A 73 -8.79 5.42 11.76
C SER A 73 -8.92 4.21 12.71
N ASN A 74 -9.62 3.15 12.27
CA ASN A 74 -9.68 1.87 12.98
C ASN A 74 -8.60 0.91 12.45
N TRP A 75 -7.95 0.14 13.32
CA TRP A 75 -6.79 -0.69 12.95
C TRP A 75 -7.02 -2.17 13.21
N SER A 76 -6.91 -2.99 12.15
CA SER A 76 -6.89 -4.45 12.32
C SER A 76 -5.50 -4.90 12.73
N LEU A 77 -5.37 -5.47 13.93
CA LEU A 77 -4.12 -5.92 14.55
C LEU A 77 -4.25 -7.37 15.04
N GLY A 78 -3.13 -8.09 15.07
CA GLY A 78 -2.88 -9.13 16.05
C GLY A 78 -2.24 -8.54 17.32
N LEU A 79 -2.61 -9.06 18.49
CA LEU A 79 -1.99 -8.70 19.77
C LEU A 79 -1.25 -9.91 20.31
N ILE A 80 0.07 -9.81 20.49
CA ILE A 80 0.94 -10.93 20.87
C ILE A 80 1.35 -10.78 22.34
N ASN A 81 1.07 -11.77 23.19
CA ASN A 81 1.44 -11.73 24.60
C ASN A 81 2.92 -12.10 24.85
N SER A 82 3.34 -12.01 26.11
CA SER A 82 4.69 -12.38 26.59
C SER A 82 5.15 -13.82 26.33
N LYS A 83 4.27 -14.70 25.81
CA LYS A 83 4.60 -16.08 25.38
C LYS A 83 4.70 -16.24 23.86
N GLY A 84 4.67 -15.13 23.11
CA GLY A 84 4.64 -15.14 21.64
C GLY A 84 3.34 -15.70 21.07
N LYS A 85 2.21 -15.55 21.79
CA LYS A 85 0.89 -16.06 21.38
C LYS A 85 -0.10 -14.94 21.10
N TYR A 86 -0.86 -15.09 20.02
CA TYR A 86 -1.86 -14.13 19.59
C TYR A 86 -3.15 -14.26 20.40
N LEU A 87 -3.68 -13.12 20.87
CA LEU A 87 -5.05 -12.98 21.35
C LEU A 87 -6.01 -13.48 20.27
N THR A 88 -6.87 -14.43 20.63
CA THR A 88 -7.67 -15.24 19.72
C THR A 88 -9.11 -15.24 20.21
N ALA A 89 -10.06 -14.86 19.35
CA ALA A 89 -11.48 -15.08 19.57
C ALA A 89 -11.89 -16.42 18.93
N GLU A 90 -12.54 -17.30 19.69
CA GLU A 90 -13.05 -18.57 19.19
C GLU A 90 -14.39 -18.41 18.48
N THR A 91 -14.56 -19.14 17.36
CA THR A 91 -15.76 -19.10 16.51
C THR A 91 -17.05 -19.51 17.23
N PHE A 92 -16.94 -20.18 18.38
CA PHE A 92 -18.08 -20.73 19.13
C PHE A 92 -18.00 -20.38 20.62
N GLY A 93 -19.13 -19.95 21.19
CA GLY A 93 -19.28 -19.68 22.62
C GLY A 93 -18.56 -18.42 23.11
N CYS A 94 -18.20 -17.50 22.22
CA CYS A 94 -17.61 -16.19 22.52
C CYS A 94 -16.35 -16.21 23.41
N LYS A 95 -15.63 -17.35 23.42
CA LYS A 95 -14.44 -17.54 24.24
C LYS A 95 -13.24 -16.83 23.63
N ILE A 96 -12.37 -16.34 24.51
CA ILE A 96 -11.07 -15.76 24.14
C ILE A 96 -9.94 -16.60 24.74
N ASN A 97 -8.79 -16.63 24.06
CA ASN A 97 -7.57 -17.28 24.53
C ASN A 97 -6.32 -16.63 23.89
N ALA A 98 -5.14 -16.90 24.42
CA ALA A 98 -3.85 -16.57 23.81
C ALA A 98 -3.08 -17.86 23.50
N THR A 99 -3.58 -18.65 22.55
CA THR A 99 -2.92 -19.87 22.03
C THR A 99 -2.43 -19.74 20.59
N GLY A 100 -2.94 -18.77 19.82
CA GLY A 100 -2.64 -18.61 18.39
C GLY A 100 -1.15 -18.41 18.11
N THR A 101 -0.62 -19.07 17.08
CA THR A 101 0.80 -18.98 16.66
C THR A 101 1.03 -18.15 15.40
N SER A 102 -0.04 -17.71 14.73
CA SER A 102 0.01 -16.94 13.48
C SER A 102 -1.21 -16.03 13.36
N LEU A 103 -1.05 -14.90 12.66
CA LEU A 103 -2.08 -13.88 12.48
C LEU A 103 -3.11 -14.29 11.42
N LYS A 104 -4.03 -15.18 11.79
CA LYS A 104 -5.14 -15.65 10.95
C LYS A 104 -6.46 -14.99 11.36
N ARG A 105 -7.58 -15.35 10.70
CA ARG A 105 -8.89 -14.70 10.90
C ARG A 105 -9.28 -14.56 12.38
N LYS A 106 -9.09 -15.59 13.21
CA LYS A 106 -9.43 -15.56 14.65
C LYS A 106 -8.55 -14.63 15.51
N GLN A 107 -7.45 -14.13 14.96
CA GLN A 107 -6.45 -13.30 15.63
C GLN A 107 -6.50 -11.82 15.20
N LYS A 108 -7.36 -11.45 14.25
CA LYS A 108 -7.48 -10.07 13.75
C LYS A 108 -8.50 -9.25 14.56
N TRP A 109 -8.03 -8.56 15.58
CA TRP A 109 -8.84 -7.63 16.37
C TRP A 109 -8.88 -6.27 15.70
N LEU A 110 -10.05 -5.63 15.65
CA LEU A 110 -10.20 -4.25 15.19
C LEU A 110 -10.13 -3.32 16.41
N ILE A 111 -9.06 -2.53 16.49
CA ILE A 111 -8.90 -1.48 17.48
C ILE A 111 -9.63 -0.24 16.96
N ILE A 112 -10.68 0.18 17.67
CA ILE A 112 -11.51 1.34 17.34
C ILE A 112 -11.22 2.42 18.37
N TYR A 113 -10.71 3.58 17.94
CA TYR A 113 -10.43 4.71 18.83
C TYR A 113 -11.65 5.63 18.98
N ASN A 114 -11.88 6.14 20.19
CA ASN A 114 -12.95 7.07 20.51
C ASN A 114 -12.40 8.40 21.04
N ILE A 115 -12.62 9.47 20.26
CA ILE A 115 -12.20 10.85 20.59
C ILE A 115 -12.86 11.40 21.86
N GLN A 116 -14.12 11.03 22.13
CA GLN A 116 -14.90 11.59 23.24
C GLN A 116 -14.38 11.12 24.62
N TYR A 117 -13.80 9.93 24.69
CA TYR A 117 -13.32 9.31 25.93
C TYR A 117 -11.80 9.07 25.96
N ASP A 118 -11.07 9.49 24.91
CA ASP A 118 -9.63 9.24 24.70
C ASP A 118 -9.24 7.76 24.97
N CYS A 119 -10.04 6.85 24.40
CA CYS A 119 -9.98 5.41 24.67
C CYS A 119 -10.06 4.57 23.40
N VAL A 120 -9.81 3.26 23.53
CA VAL A 120 -10.02 2.27 22.48
C VAL A 120 -11.01 1.19 22.90
N TYR A 121 -11.68 0.61 21.91
CA TYR A 121 -12.44 -0.63 21.99
C TYR A 121 -11.70 -1.71 21.19
N LEU A 122 -11.75 -2.95 21.67
CA LEU A 122 -11.22 -4.11 20.96
C LEU A 122 -12.40 -4.93 20.41
N GLN A 123 -12.69 -4.80 19.12
CA GLN A 123 -13.71 -5.60 18.45
C GLN A 123 -13.09 -6.88 17.87
N SER A 124 -13.76 -8.00 18.06
CA SER A 124 -13.32 -9.32 17.60
C SER A 124 -13.62 -9.57 16.12
N PRO A 125 -13.01 -10.61 15.50
CA PRO A 125 -13.36 -11.13 14.18
C PRO A 125 -14.83 -11.60 13.99
N LEU A 126 -15.64 -11.56 15.05
CA LEU A 126 -17.07 -11.90 15.08
C LEU A 126 -17.94 -10.66 15.30
N ASN A 127 -17.37 -9.46 15.24
CA ASN A 127 -17.98 -8.15 15.50
C ASN A 127 -18.43 -7.89 16.96
N HIS A 128 -18.26 -8.84 17.89
CA HIS A 128 -18.46 -8.60 19.32
C HIS A 128 -17.29 -7.84 19.94
N TYR A 129 -17.56 -7.00 20.95
CA TYR A 129 -16.57 -6.24 21.70
C TYR A 129 -16.03 -7.01 22.91
N LEU A 130 -14.74 -6.82 23.19
CA LEU A 130 -14.11 -7.23 24.44
C LEU A 130 -14.57 -6.31 25.58
N SER A 131 -15.08 -6.89 26.67
CA SER A 131 -15.41 -6.17 27.90
C SER A 131 -14.82 -6.86 29.13
N THR A 132 -14.72 -6.16 30.26
CA THR A 132 -14.35 -6.76 31.55
C THR A 132 -15.26 -6.30 32.67
N ASP A 133 -15.55 -7.19 33.62
CA ASP A 133 -16.27 -6.81 34.84
C ASP A 133 -15.34 -6.35 35.98
N LYS A 134 -15.95 -5.87 37.07
CA LYS A 134 -15.30 -5.45 38.32
C LYS A 134 -14.47 -6.52 39.06
N TYR A 135 -14.49 -7.78 38.60
CA TYR A 135 -13.66 -8.86 39.11
C TYR A 135 -12.50 -9.21 38.15
N GLY A 136 -12.32 -8.43 37.08
CA GLY A 136 -11.32 -8.67 36.05
C GLY A 136 -11.62 -9.87 35.15
N ARG A 137 -12.89 -10.32 35.09
CA ARG A 137 -13.30 -11.39 34.18
C ARG A 137 -13.64 -10.79 32.83
N LEU A 138 -13.07 -11.36 31.76
CA LEU A 138 -13.28 -10.91 30.39
C LEU A 138 -14.49 -11.58 29.74
N LYS A 139 -15.11 -10.86 28.80
CA LYS A 139 -16.11 -11.37 27.87
C LYS A 139 -15.88 -10.85 26.46
N CYS A 140 -16.47 -11.51 25.47
CA CYS A 140 -16.42 -11.12 24.06
C CYS A 140 -17.74 -11.47 23.34
N ASP A 141 -18.87 -11.21 24.01
CA ASP A 141 -20.25 -11.50 23.58
C ASP A 141 -21.10 -10.22 23.40
N MET A 142 -20.54 -9.04 23.65
CA MET A 142 -21.23 -7.75 23.60
C MET A 142 -21.34 -7.23 22.16
N ASN A 143 -22.55 -6.92 21.70
CA ASN A 143 -22.79 -6.23 20.42
C ASN A 143 -22.75 -4.71 20.57
N ASP A 144 -23.17 -4.20 21.72
CA ASP A 144 -23.24 -2.78 22.05
C ASP A 144 -22.03 -2.36 22.91
N ILE A 145 -21.66 -1.09 22.83
CA ILE A 145 -20.54 -0.51 23.57
C ILE A 145 -21.03 0.16 24.85
N ASP A 146 -20.45 -0.21 25.99
CA ASP A 146 -20.77 0.33 27.32
C ASP A 146 -19.54 1.00 27.99
N ASP A 147 -19.52 1.05 29.31
CA ASP A 147 -18.38 1.50 30.14
C ASP A 147 -17.33 0.37 30.32
N ASP A 148 -17.76 -0.89 30.40
CA ASP A 148 -16.91 -2.07 30.65
C ASP A 148 -16.07 -2.47 29.41
N CYS A 149 -16.45 -2.02 28.21
CA CYS A 149 -15.70 -2.13 26.96
C CYS A 149 -14.52 -1.15 26.81
N ARG A 150 -14.34 -0.17 27.71
CA ARG A 150 -13.39 0.95 27.50
C ARG A 150 -11.98 0.66 28.01
N PHE A 151 -10.99 0.70 27.11
CA PHE A 151 -9.58 0.57 27.45
C PHE A 151 -8.77 1.83 27.09
N GLN A 152 -7.91 2.27 27.98
CA GLN A 152 -6.84 3.23 27.69
C GLN A 152 -5.59 2.47 27.22
N LEU A 153 -4.84 3.04 26.27
CA LEU A 153 -3.54 2.52 25.86
C LEU A 153 -2.42 3.17 26.67
N GLU A 154 -1.51 2.33 27.17
CA GLU A 154 -0.21 2.74 27.71
C GLU A 154 0.91 2.06 26.89
N PHE A 155 2.03 2.75 26.64
CA PHE A 155 3.12 2.28 25.77
C PHE A 155 4.44 2.14 26.53
N ASN A 156 5.18 1.05 26.32
CA ASN A 156 6.54 0.89 26.86
C ASN A 156 7.62 1.28 25.85
N ARG A 157 8.88 1.36 26.30
CA ARG A 157 10.02 1.75 25.45
C ARG A 157 10.31 0.78 24.29
N ASN A 158 9.78 -0.45 24.38
CA ASN A 158 9.96 -1.52 23.40
C ASN A 158 8.78 -1.58 22.41
N GLY A 159 7.90 -0.56 22.38
CA GLY A 159 6.77 -0.51 21.45
C GLY A 159 5.56 -1.37 21.81
N GLN A 160 5.60 -2.04 22.97
CA GLN A 160 4.50 -2.90 23.40
C GLN A 160 3.42 -2.09 24.12
N TRP A 161 2.18 -2.53 23.94
CA TRP A 161 0.98 -1.84 24.39
C TRP A 161 0.38 -2.55 25.60
N ALA A 162 -0.05 -1.81 26.61
CA ALA A 162 -0.90 -2.32 27.68
C ALA A 162 -2.29 -1.69 27.55
N PHE A 163 -3.33 -2.52 27.70
CA PHE A 163 -4.73 -2.10 27.64
C PHE A 163 -5.28 -2.03 29.06
N ARG A 164 -5.58 -0.83 29.54
CA ARG A 164 -6.07 -0.58 30.89
C ARG A 164 -7.55 -0.28 30.88
N SER A 165 -8.38 -1.05 31.58
CA SER A 165 -9.80 -0.71 31.74
C SER A 165 -9.94 0.68 32.36
N LEU A 166 -10.65 1.60 31.70
CA LEU A 166 -10.91 2.93 32.26
C LEU A 166 -11.82 2.87 33.49
N THR A 167 -12.76 1.93 33.50
CA THR A 167 -13.78 1.78 34.56
C THR A 167 -13.21 1.18 35.84
N TYR A 168 -12.25 0.24 35.73
CA TYR A 168 -11.69 -0.48 36.88
C TYR A 168 -10.21 -0.18 37.16
N GLY A 169 -9.50 0.45 36.23
CA GLY A 169 -8.09 0.85 36.38
C GLY A 169 -7.06 -0.29 36.27
N MET A 170 -7.51 -1.49 35.92
CA MET A 170 -6.72 -2.74 35.84
C MET A 170 -6.31 -3.07 34.40
N TYR A 171 -5.29 -3.91 34.19
CA TYR A 171 -4.74 -4.21 32.86
C TYR A 171 -5.14 -5.59 32.32
N LEU A 172 -5.39 -5.64 31.01
CA LEU A 172 -5.61 -6.85 30.20
C LEU A 172 -4.32 -7.69 30.10
N GLY A 173 -4.39 -8.94 30.53
CA GLY A 173 -3.22 -9.82 30.67
C GLY A 173 -3.52 -11.31 30.54
N GLY A 174 -2.50 -12.12 30.85
CA GLY A 174 -2.57 -13.58 30.88
C GLY A 174 -2.11 -14.34 29.62
N ASP A 175 -2.13 -15.67 29.72
CA ASP A 175 -1.77 -16.60 28.65
C ASP A 175 -2.71 -17.81 28.57
N ILE A 176 -2.58 -18.59 27.49
CA ILE A 176 -3.37 -19.79 27.21
C ILE A 176 -4.89 -19.47 27.32
N ASP A 177 -5.62 -20.04 28.27
CA ASP A 177 -7.04 -19.81 28.53
C ASP A 177 -7.31 -18.92 29.76
N GLN A 178 -6.26 -18.42 30.42
CA GLN A 178 -6.32 -17.65 31.68
C GLN A 178 -6.23 -16.14 31.44
N LEU A 179 -6.89 -15.66 30.38
CA LEU A 179 -7.00 -14.24 30.07
C LEU A 179 -7.86 -13.50 31.09
N HIS A 180 -7.40 -12.31 31.49
CA HIS A 180 -8.00 -11.56 32.58
C HIS A 180 -7.75 -10.05 32.48
N CYS A 181 -8.45 -9.26 33.30
CA CYS A 181 -8.21 -7.85 33.50
C CYS A 181 -8.21 -7.48 35.00
N PHE A 182 -7.50 -8.27 35.83
CA PHE A 182 -7.27 -7.99 37.26
C PHE A 182 -5.85 -7.52 37.60
N SER A 183 -4.95 -7.40 36.61
CA SER A 183 -3.56 -7.02 36.87
C SER A 183 -3.47 -5.55 37.32
N LYS A 184 -2.68 -5.25 38.35
CA LYS A 184 -2.46 -3.88 38.87
C LYS A 184 -1.27 -3.16 38.23
N THR A 185 -0.50 -3.88 37.43
CA THR A 185 0.67 -3.41 36.69
C THR A 185 0.46 -3.67 35.20
N PRO A 186 0.98 -2.83 34.30
CA PRO A 186 0.89 -3.07 32.87
C PRO A 186 1.36 -4.46 32.44
N GLU A 187 0.51 -5.19 31.72
CA GLU A 187 0.87 -6.38 30.96
C GLU A 187 0.94 -6.05 29.48
N TRP A 188 2.05 -6.46 28.86
CA TRP A 188 2.49 -5.92 27.57
C TRP A 188 2.17 -6.86 26.41
N TRP A 189 1.58 -6.29 25.37
CA TRP A 189 1.21 -6.95 24.12
C TRP A 189 1.92 -6.31 22.95
N SER A 190 2.62 -7.10 22.12
CA SER A 190 3.27 -6.60 20.91
C SER A 190 2.24 -6.48 19.77
N PRO A 191 2.07 -5.31 19.14
CA PRO A 191 1.06 -5.08 18.10
C PRO A 191 1.57 -5.51 16.71
N HIS A 192 0.85 -6.40 16.03
CA HIS A 192 1.16 -6.85 14.67
C HIS A 192 0.08 -6.37 13.68
N LEU A 193 0.41 -5.40 12.82
CA LEU A 193 -0.48 -4.83 11.79
C LEU A 193 -1.01 -5.91 10.83
N ALA A 194 -2.33 -6.08 10.72
CA ALA A 194 -2.97 -7.17 9.97
C ALA A 194 -3.31 -6.85 8.49
N LEU A 195 -2.56 -5.92 7.90
CA LEU A 195 -2.70 -5.37 6.54
C LEU A 195 -1.84 -6.12 5.49
N HIS A 196 -1.93 -5.75 4.21
CA HIS A 196 -0.92 -6.19 3.24
C HIS A 196 0.35 -5.34 3.43
N PRO A 197 1.56 -5.93 3.53
CA PRO A 197 2.79 -5.17 3.78
C PRO A 197 3.06 -4.05 2.77
N GLN A 198 2.57 -4.20 1.53
CA GLN A 198 2.73 -3.21 0.47
C GLN A 198 1.67 -2.10 0.58
N ILE A 199 2.12 -0.90 0.97
CA ILE A 199 1.27 0.23 1.34
C ILE A 199 1.63 1.50 0.58
N ASN A 200 0.74 2.48 0.65
CA ASN A 200 1.07 3.89 0.51
C ASN A 200 0.98 4.54 1.90
N LEU A 201 2.06 5.17 2.35
CA LEU A 201 2.12 5.87 3.63
C LEU A 201 1.66 7.32 3.45
N LYS A 202 0.80 7.82 4.34
CA LYS A 202 0.14 9.12 4.22
C LYS A 202 0.22 9.89 5.52
N HIS A 203 0.74 11.10 5.45
CA HIS A 203 0.97 11.96 6.60
C HIS A 203 -0.26 12.82 6.91
N VAL A 204 -0.76 12.76 8.15
CA VAL A 204 -2.07 13.29 8.52
C VAL A 204 -2.14 14.82 8.43
N LEU A 205 -1.18 15.54 9.03
CA LEU A 205 -1.18 17.02 8.99
C LEU A 205 -1.00 17.58 7.57
N ARG A 206 0.00 17.08 6.84
CA ARG A 206 0.32 17.50 5.46
C ARG A 206 -0.78 17.14 4.45
N LYS A 207 -1.53 16.07 4.68
CA LYS A 207 -2.46 15.46 3.70
C LYS A 207 -1.73 15.15 2.40
N ARG A 208 -0.60 14.46 2.52
CA ARG A 208 0.32 14.05 1.45
C ARG A 208 0.82 12.63 1.67
N TYR A 209 1.22 11.99 0.60
CA TYR A 209 1.75 10.64 0.57
C TYR A 209 3.28 10.67 0.51
N ALA A 210 3.89 9.59 1.00
CA ALA A 210 5.32 9.37 0.90
C ALA A 210 5.71 8.77 -0.46
N LYS A 211 6.82 9.25 -1.04
CA LYS A 211 7.49 8.65 -2.21
C LYS A 211 9.00 8.63 -1.99
N LEU A 212 9.70 7.71 -2.66
CA LEU A 212 11.16 7.77 -2.78
C LEU A 212 11.56 8.83 -3.82
N ASP A 213 12.45 9.75 -3.45
CA ASP A 213 13.13 10.68 -4.35
C ASP A 213 14.64 10.50 -4.17
N GLU A 214 15.33 10.03 -5.21
CA GLU A 214 16.72 9.54 -5.17
C GLU A 214 17.00 8.56 -4.00
N ASP A 215 17.65 9.03 -2.92
CA ASP A 215 18.00 8.27 -1.71
C ASP A 215 17.23 8.74 -0.43
N GLU A 216 16.25 9.64 -0.58
CA GLU A 216 15.40 10.18 0.50
C GLU A 216 13.93 9.79 0.31
N ILE A 217 13.11 9.88 1.38
CA ILE A 217 11.65 9.77 1.28
C ILE A 217 11.02 11.14 1.51
N HIS A 218 10.30 11.66 0.51
CA HIS A 218 9.61 12.96 0.56
C HIS A 218 8.12 12.78 0.79
N ILE A 219 7.48 13.80 1.38
CA ILE A 219 6.05 13.82 1.76
C ILE A 219 5.42 15.14 1.29
N ASP A 220 5.39 15.27 -0.03
CA ASP A 220 4.83 16.36 -0.85
C ASP A 220 3.70 15.90 -1.78
N GLU A 221 3.56 14.57 -1.97
CA GLU A 221 2.82 13.96 -3.08
C GLU A 221 1.30 13.89 -2.84
N ILE A 222 0.49 14.29 -3.82
CA ILE A 222 -0.95 14.52 -3.63
C ILE A 222 -1.74 13.21 -3.64
N ILE A 223 -1.36 12.29 -4.53
CA ILE A 223 -1.91 10.94 -4.64
C ILE A 223 -0.76 9.95 -4.81
N PRO A 224 -0.81 8.73 -4.25
CA PRO A 224 0.30 7.81 -4.35
C PRO A 224 0.31 7.17 -5.74
N TRP A 225 1.13 7.70 -6.65
CA TRP A 225 1.02 7.40 -8.08
C TRP A 225 2.36 7.17 -8.76
N GLY A 226 2.61 5.93 -9.20
CA GLY A 226 3.89 5.51 -9.74
C GLY A 226 4.55 4.39 -8.93
N SER A 227 5.75 4.01 -9.34
CA SER A 227 6.57 2.98 -8.68
C SER A 227 7.29 3.48 -7.44
N ASP A 228 7.38 4.80 -7.27
CA ASP A 228 8.07 5.56 -6.22
C ASP A 228 7.23 5.72 -4.94
N ALA A 229 5.91 5.83 -5.07
CA ALA A 229 4.96 6.04 -3.96
C ALA A 229 4.56 4.77 -3.19
N ILE A 230 5.23 3.63 -3.42
CA ILE A 230 4.99 2.37 -2.71
C ILE A 230 6.10 2.08 -1.69
N LEU A 231 5.68 1.72 -0.47
CA LEU A 231 6.55 1.26 0.60
C LEU A 231 6.14 -0.15 1.04
N ALA A 232 7.08 -0.89 1.63
CA ALA A 232 6.78 -2.13 2.35
C ALA A 232 7.01 -1.95 3.86
N VAL A 233 6.06 -2.42 4.69
CA VAL A 233 6.18 -2.42 6.16
C VAL A 233 6.40 -3.85 6.65
N GLU A 234 7.61 -4.11 7.17
CA GLU A 234 8.10 -5.45 7.53
C GLU A 234 8.17 -5.61 9.06
N TYR A 235 7.37 -6.52 9.64
CA TYR A 235 7.42 -6.83 11.07
C TYR A 235 8.66 -7.68 11.41
N LEU A 236 9.49 -7.23 12.34
CA LEU A 236 10.71 -7.91 12.78
C LEU A 236 10.80 -7.87 14.30
N HIS A 237 10.39 -8.95 14.96
CA HIS A 237 10.57 -9.17 16.40
C HIS A 237 10.16 -7.96 17.26
N ASP A 238 8.85 -7.66 17.23
CA ASP A 238 8.18 -6.57 17.94
C ASP A 238 8.50 -5.15 17.43
N HIS A 239 9.35 -5.04 16.40
CA HIS A 239 9.66 -3.80 15.68
C HIS A 239 9.18 -3.89 14.23
N TYR A 240 9.29 -2.77 13.51
CA TYR A 240 8.97 -2.63 12.09
C TYR A 240 10.14 -2.00 11.34
N CYS A 241 10.41 -2.51 10.14
CA CYS A 241 11.17 -1.81 9.11
C CYS A 241 10.21 -1.17 8.11
N ILE A 242 10.54 0.04 7.65
CA ILE A 242 9.94 0.62 6.44
C ILE A 242 10.96 0.42 5.31
N ARG A 243 10.52 -0.13 4.18
CA ARG A 243 11.34 -0.28 2.97
C ARG A 243 10.76 0.57 1.84
N SER A 244 11.64 1.28 1.16
CA SER A 244 11.35 2.14 0.01
C SER A 244 11.16 1.33 -1.28
N SER A 245 10.71 1.98 -2.36
CA SER A 245 10.39 1.38 -3.66
C SER A 245 11.55 0.60 -4.32
N ASN A 246 12.79 1.05 -4.14
CA ASN A 246 14.00 0.34 -4.57
C ASN A 246 14.35 -0.87 -3.67
N GLY A 247 13.58 -1.09 -2.61
CA GLY A 247 13.75 -2.18 -1.64
C GLY A 247 14.70 -1.87 -0.48
N PHE A 248 15.22 -0.65 -0.33
CA PHE A 248 16.17 -0.29 0.75
C PHE A 248 15.44 0.15 2.03
N TYR A 249 16.06 -0.12 3.18
CA TYR A 249 15.52 0.17 4.52
C TYR A 249 15.61 1.65 4.83
N PHE A 250 14.49 2.28 5.18
CA PHE A 250 14.48 3.64 5.68
C PHE A 250 15.20 3.74 7.04
N HIS A 251 16.09 4.70 7.15
CA HIS A 251 16.92 4.96 8.32
C HIS A 251 16.46 6.25 9.01
N LYS A 252 16.56 6.29 10.35
CA LYS A 252 15.97 7.37 11.16
C LYS A 252 16.42 8.79 10.78
N ASP A 253 17.62 8.97 10.22
CA ASP A 253 18.12 10.28 9.77
C ASP A 253 17.45 10.79 8.48
N GLY A 254 16.74 9.93 7.75
CA GLY A 254 15.96 10.26 6.55
C GLY A 254 16.42 9.58 5.26
N LYS A 255 17.59 8.92 5.27
CA LYS A 255 18.14 8.19 4.12
C LYS A 255 17.56 6.78 3.98
N VAL A 256 17.82 6.13 2.85
CA VAL A 256 17.61 4.68 2.68
C VAL A 256 18.93 3.90 2.64
N LEU A 257 18.93 2.69 3.21
CA LEU A 257 20.12 1.84 3.38
C LEU A 257 19.90 0.42 2.82
N THR A 258 20.92 -0.14 2.18
CA THR A 258 20.88 -1.51 1.61
C THR A 258 20.84 -2.63 2.66
N LYS A 259 20.99 -2.30 3.95
CA LYS A 259 21.01 -3.25 5.07
C LYS A 259 20.20 -2.72 6.26
N GLN A 260 19.49 -3.63 6.92
CA GLN A 260 18.81 -3.37 8.18
C GLN A 260 19.85 -3.14 9.30
N THR A 261 19.59 -2.17 10.17
CA THR A 261 20.35 -1.87 11.39
C THR A 261 19.38 -1.56 12.52
N ASP A 262 19.86 -1.31 13.74
CA ASP A 262 18.99 -0.88 14.86
C ASP A 262 18.38 0.52 14.60
N GLU A 263 19.03 1.32 13.76
CA GLU A 263 18.61 2.67 13.38
C GLU A 263 17.65 2.68 12.15
N THR A 264 17.29 1.50 11.64
CA THR A 264 16.17 1.28 10.69
C THR A 264 14.99 0.55 11.34
N LEU A 265 15.02 0.30 12.66
CA LEU A 265 13.94 -0.34 13.40
C LEU A 265 13.06 0.70 14.10
N PHE A 266 11.75 0.54 13.93
CA PHE A 266 10.73 1.42 14.49
C PHE A 266 9.71 0.63 15.30
N THR A 267 9.39 1.13 16.49
CA THR A 267 8.19 0.74 17.24
C THR A 267 6.97 1.50 16.71
N ILE A 268 5.76 0.98 16.93
CA ILE A 268 4.51 1.67 16.61
C ILE A 268 3.70 2.01 17.86
N GLU A 269 3.12 3.19 17.89
CA GLU A 269 2.17 3.64 18.93
C GLU A 269 0.95 4.26 18.28
N LEU A 270 -0.23 4.06 18.88
CA LEU A 270 -1.52 4.53 18.36
C LEU A 270 -1.95 5.81 19.08
N HIS A 271 -1.65 6.96 18.49
CA HIS A 271 -1.97 8.27 19.07
C HIS A 271 -3.19 8.87 18.38
N LYS A 272 -4.29 8.98 19.13
CA LYS A 272 -5.57 9.58 18.69
C LYS A 272 -6.12 8.97 17.40
N GLY A 273 -6.07 7.64 17.33
CA GLY A 273 -6.48 6.84 16.16
C GLY A 273 -5.40 6.66 15.10
N TYR A 274 -4.34 7.48 15.05
CA TYR A 274 -3.32 7.37 14.01
C TYR A 274 -2.08 6.61 14.46
N ILE A 275 -1.46 5.87 13.54
CA ILE A 275 -0.18 5.21 13.80
C ILE A 275 0.94 6.24 13.76
N THR A 276 1.82 6.15 14.75
CA THR A 276 3.10 6.87 14.80
C THR A 276 4.22 5.83 14.79
N PHE A 277 5.36 6.15 14.18
CA PHE A 277 6.56 5.32 14.20
C PHE A 277 7.62 5.97 15.08
N LYS A 278 8.39 5.17 15.82
CA LYS A 278 9.31 5.66 16.86
C LYS A 278 10.60 4.82 16.95
N ASP A 279 11.74 5.48 16.90
CA ASP A 279 13.06 4.83 16.80
C ASP A 279 13.69 4.39 18.14
N CYS A 280 14.91 3.87 18.03
CA CYS A 280 15.77 3.48 19.14
C CYS A 280 16.13 4.63 20.12
N ASP A 281 16.18 5.88 19.66
CA ASP A 281 16.42 7.07 20.50
C ASP A 281 15.14 7.61 21.18
N GLN A 282 14.01 6.93 20.94
CA GLN A 282 12.66 7.29 21.36
C GLN A 282 12.16 8.60 20.71
N CYS A 283 12.63 8.87 19.50
CA CYS A 283 12.15 9.95 18.64
C CYS A 283 11.12 9.42 17.64
N TYR A 284 10.02 10.16 17.47
CA TYR A 284 8.98 9.87 16.49
C TYR A 284 9.38 10.34 15.08
N LEU A 285 8.92 9.58 14.09
CA LEU A 285 8.96 9.88 12.67
C LEU A 285 8.08 11.09 12.35
N THR A 286 8.58 12.00 11.51
CA THR A 286 7.91 13.24 11.09
C THR A 286 8.42 13.64 9.68
N ALA A 287 7.98 14.78 9.13
CA ALA A 287 8.35 15.23 7.79
C ALA A 287 8.76 16.72 7.74
N ILE A 288 10.04 16.99 7.50
CA ILE A 288 10.63 18.32 7.64
C ILE A 288 10.77 19.09 6.32
N GLY A 289 10.77 20.43 6.40
CA GLY A 289 10.98 21.31 5.25
C GLY A 289 9.84 21.32 4.22
N PRO A 290 9.99 22.02 3.08
CA PRO A 290 8.95 22.11 2.06
C PRO A 290 8.56 20.75 1.49
N LEU A 291 9.55 19.97 1.03
CA LEU A 291 9.38 18.63 0.44
C LEU A 291 8.89 17.58 1.45
N GLY A 292 9.00 17.84 2.75
CA GLY A 292 8.61 16.87 3.78
C GLY A 292 9.53 15.67 3.83
N ILE A 293 10.84 15.91 3.86
CA ILE A 293 11.85 14.85 4.03
C ILE A 293 11.51 14.10 5.32
N MET A 294 11.20 12.81 5.18
CA MET A 294 10.78 11.94 6.27
C MET A 294 11.99 11.62 7.14
N THR A 295 11.90 11.84 8.46
CA THR A 295 13.03 11.72 9.41
C THR A 295 12.50 11.59 10.83
N THR A 296 13.27 11.11 11.81
CA THR A 296 12.86 11.16 13.23
C THR A 296 13.41 12.40 13.92
N ARG A 297 12.64 12.95 14.87
CA ARG A 297 13.05 14.20 15.55
C ARG A 297 12.44 14.44 16.93
N ASN A 298 11.13 14.27 17.04
CA ASN A 298 10.37 14.78 18.18
C ASN A 298 10.20 13.69 19.24
N LYS A 299 10.31 14.02 20.54
CA LYS A 299 10.17 13.05 21.64
C LYS A 299 8.75 12.91 22.19
N ILE A 300 7.78 13.58 21.56
CA ILE A 300 6.35 13.57 21.90
C ILE A 300 5.59 13.52 20.58
N ALA A 301 4.61 12.63 20.45
CA ALA A 301 3.74 12.56 19.28
C ALA A 301 2.73 13.72 19.28
N GLY A 302 2.81 14.57 18.28
CA GLY A 302 1.82 15.58 17.92
C GLY A 302 1.03 15.15 16.68
N LYS A 303 0.57 16.12 15.89
CA LYS A 303 -0.08 15.86 14.58
C LYS A 303 0.90 15.65 13.43
N ASP A 304 2.18 16.00 13.64
CA ASP A 304 3.24 15.94 12.63
C ASP A 304 3.96 14.57 12.63
N GLU A 305 3.54 13.68 13.53
CA GLU A 305 4.04 12.33 13.74
C GLU A 305 3.00 11.26 13.37
N GLN A 306 1.81 11.70 12.95
CA GLN A 306 0.64 10.85 12.70
C GLN A 306 0.53 10.44 11.23
N PHE A 307 0.39 9.14 11.01
CA PHE A 307 0.30 8.53 9.69
C PHE A 307 -0.93 7.62 9.54
N LEU A 308 -1.37 7.52 8.28
CA LEU A 308 -2.27 6.49 7.77
C LEU A 308 -1.47 5.57 6.85
N LEU A 309 -1.75 4.27 6.92
CA LEU A 309 -1.20 3.25 6.05
C LEU A 309 -2.36 2.77 5.17
N GLU A 310 -2.36 3.15 3.91
CA GLU A 310 -3.40 2.77 2.93
C GLU A 310 -2.86 1.60 2.06
N GLU A 311 -3.69 0.62 1.71
CA GLU A 311 -3.24 -0.52 0.89
C GLU A 311 -2.89 -0.07 -0.53
N SER A 312 -1.74 -0.54 -1.05
CA SER A 312 -1.25 -0.11 -2.36
C SER A 312 -2.00 -0.77 -3.52
N LYS A 313 -3.15 -0.20 -3.92
CA LYS A 313 -3.96 -0.68 -5.06
C LYS A 313 -3.12 -0.83 -6.32
N LEU A 314 -3.34 -1.90 -7.09
CA LEU A 314 -2.56 -2.18 -8.31
C LEU A 314 -2.65 -1.03 -9.33
N GLN A 315 -1.49 -0.55 -9.77
CA GLN A 315 -1.33 0.42 -10.86
C GLN A 315 -0.63 -0.24 -12.03
N ILE A 316 -1.20 -0.10 -13.22
CA ILE A 316 -0.77 -0.77 -14.44
C ILE A 316 -0.49 0.21 -15.57
N CYS A 317 0.35 -0.18 -16.52
CA CYS A 317 0.32 0.31 -17.89
C CYS A 317 -0.25 -0.79 -18.80
N LEU A 318 -0.84 -0.38 -19.92
CA LEU A 318 -1.41 -1.29 -20.92
C LEU A 318 -0.72 -1.08 -22.27
N VAL A 319 -0.09 -2.13 -22.79
CA VAL A 319 0.40 -2.17 -24.19
C VAL A 319 -0.69 -2.81 -25.03
N ALA A 320 -1.18 -2.10 -26.05
CA ALA A 320 -2.19 -2.61 -26.98
C ALA A 320 -1.55 -3.45 -28.12
N PRO A 321 -2.33 -4.21 -28.89
CA PRO A 321 -1.83 -5.03 -30.01
C PRO A 321 -1.00 -4.30 -31.08
N ASN A 322 -1.11 -2.97 -31.17
CA ASN A 322 -0.28 -2.14 -32.04
C ASN A 322 1.12 -1.82 -31.48
N GLY A 323 1.52 -2.44 -30.37
CA GLY A 323 2.81 -2.25 -29.68
C GLY A 323 2.92 -0.94 -28.90
N LYS A 324 1.83 -0.17 -28.76
CA LYS A 324 1.85 1.15 -28.11
C LYS A 324 1.12 1.16 -26.77
N LEU A 325 1.55 2.05 -25.88
CA LEU A 325 0.93 2.30 -24.59
C LEU A 325 -0.39 3.05 -24.74
N VAL A 326 -1.42 2.56 -24.06
CA VAL A 326 -2.70 3.26 -23.84
C VAL A 326 -2.45 4.47 -22.94
N SER A 327 -3.00 5.62 -23.30
CA SER A 327 -2.81 6.88 -22.56
C SER A 327 -3.98 7.85 -22.69
N ILE A 328 -4.02 8.84 -21.80
CA ILE A 328 -4.86 10.05 -21.92
C ILE A 328 -4.05 11.29 -22.38
N LYS A 329 -2.85 11.09 -22.92
CA LYS A 329 -1.93 12.18 -23.32
C LYS A 329 -2.43 13.01 -24.51
N GLN A 330 -3.28 12.43 -25.35
CA GLN A 330 -3.86 13.09 -26.53
C GLN A 330 -5.18 13.81 -26.20
N GLY A 331 -5.46 14.03 -24.91
CA GLY A 331 -6.68 14.63 -24.39
C GLY A 331 -7.64 13.58 -23.82
N ILE A 332 -8.91 13.96 -23.73
CA ILE A 332 -9.94 13.24 -22.97
C ILE A 332 -10.20 11.80 -23.48
N ALA A 333 -10.01 11.55 -24.78
CA ALA A 333 -10.21 10.22 -25.38
C ALA A 333 -8.96 9.33 -25.23
N LEU A 334 -9.17 8.08 -24.83
CA LEU A 334 -8.08 7.14 -24.64
C LEU A 334 -7.48 6.70 -25.97
N SER A 335 -6.15 6.67 -26.03
CA SER A 335 -5.40 6.33 -27.24
C SER A 335 -4.16 5.46 -26.95
N ALA A 336 -4.08 4.33 -27.64
CA ALA A 336 -2.89 3.47 -27.74
C ALA A 336 -1.90 4.09 -28.74
N ASN A 337 -1.22 5.16 -28.32
CA ASN A 337 -0.37 5.98 -29.20
C ASN A 337 1.02 6.34 -28.63
N GLN A 338 1.33 6.02 -27.37
CA GLN A 338 2.63 6.37 -26.76
C GLN A 338 3.65 5.24 -26.86
N HIS A 339 4.93 5.62 -26.94
CA HIS A 339 6.07 4.69 -26.90
C HIS A 339 6.83 4.75 -25.56
N GLN A 340 6.67 5.82 -24.78
CA GLN A 340 7.30 6.02 -23.48
C GLN A 340 6.22 6.08 -22.38
N ARG A 341 6.57 5.59 -21.19
CA ARG A 341 5.73 5.61 -19.99
C ARG A 341 5.78 7.00 -19.34
N ASP A 342 4.61 7.54 -19.02
CA ASP A 342 4.44 8.68 -18.11
C ASP A 342 3.13 8.51 -17.28
N HIS A 343 2.84 9.44 -16.37
CA HIS A 343 1.66 9.35 -15.49
C HIS A 343 0.32 9.25 -16.24
N SER A 344 0.23 9.71 -17.50
CA SER A 344 -0.98 9.62 -18.34
C SER A 344 -1.18 8.24 -18.99
N SER A 345 -0.19 7.35 -18.89
CA SER A 345 -0.23 5.94 -19.32
C SER A 345 -0.40 4.94 -18.17
N ILE A 346 -0.35 5.43 -16.92
CA ILE A 346 -0.59 4.65 -15.71
C ILE A 346 -2.10 4.70 -15.39
N PHE A 347 -2.67 3.56 -14.98
CA PHE A 347 -4.05 3.45 -14.52
C PHE A 347 -4.12 2.62 -13.24
N GLN A 348 -4.86 3.09 -12.25
CA GLN A 348 -5.10 2.35 -11.00
C GLN A 348 -6.34 1.48 -11.14
N LEU A 349 -6.19 0.19 -10.92
CA LEU A 349 -7.29 -0.78 -10.92
C LEU A 349 -8.04 -0.71 -9.58
N GLU A 350 -9.34 -0.46 -9.66
CA GLU A 350 -10.23 -0.53 -8.50
C GLU A 350 -11.32 -1.56 -8.78
N TYR A 351 -11.15 -2.79 -8.26
CA TYR A 351 -12.25 -3.74 -8.23
C TYR A 351 -13.36 -3.20 -7.32
N ASP A 352 -14.60 -3.45 -7.70
CA ASP A 352 -15.79 -2.99 -7.00
C ASP A 352 -16.78 -4.14 -6.85
N GLU A 353 -17.16 -4.46 -5.61
CA GLU A 353 -18.00 -5.62 -5.30
C GLU A 353 -19.48 -5.39 -5.65
N ASP A 354 -19.96 -4.14 -5.68
CA ASP A 354 -21.34 -3.82 -6.08
C ASP A 354 -21.53 -3.98 -7.61
N PHE A 355 -20.51 -3.62 -8.39
CA PHE A 355 -20.50 -3.79 -9.85
C PHE A 355 -19.89 -5.11 -10.34
N GLN A 356 -19.23 -5.89 -9.46
CA GLN A 356 -18.45 -7.10 -9.79
C GLN A 356 -17.43 -6.87 -10.93
N ALA A 357 -16.85 -5.66 -10.99
CA ALA A 357 -16.07 -5.17 -12.11
C ALA A 357 -14.91 -4.27 -11.67
N TYR A 358 -13.97 -4.01 -12.58
CA TYR A 358 -12.90 -3.03 -12.38
C TYR A 358 -13.29 -1.65 -12.91
N HIS A 359 -12.98 -0.63 -12.14
CA HIS A 359 -12.96 0.76 -12.56
C HIS A 359 -11.50 1.20 -12.69
N LEU A 360 -11.14 1.81 -13.82
CA LEU A 360 -9.77 2.25 -14.09
C LEU A 360 -9.65 3.75 -13.81
N ARG A 361 -8.99 4.09 -12.70
CA ARG A 361 -8.73 5.47 -12.26
C ARG A 361 -7.48 6.02 -12.94
N THR A 362 -7.38 7.33 -13.07
CA THR A 362 -6.30 8.11 -13.70
C THR A 362 -5.62 9.05 -12.71
N TYR A 363 -4.49 9.66 -13.11
CA TYR A 363 -3.69 10.53 -12.23
C TYR A 363 -4.39 11.85 -11.89
N ASP A 364 -5.24 12.37 -12.78
CA ASP A 364 -6.14 13.50 -12.53
C ASP A 364 -7.45 13.09 -11.82
N ASN A 365 -7.48 11.88 -11.27
CA ASN A 365 -8.56 11.30 -10.47
C ASN A 365 -9.90 11.10 -11.21
N LYS A 366 -9.88 11.02 -12.55
CA LYS A 366 -11.02 10.58 -13.37
C LYS A 366 -11.03 9.07 -13.54
N TYR A 367 -12.19 8.51 -13.87
CA TYR A 367 -12.34 7.12 -14.30
C TYR A 367 -12.53 7.02 -15.81
N TRP A 368 -12.06 5.91 -16.38
CA TRP A 368 -12.44 5.45 -17.71
C TRP A 368 -13.97 5.36 -17.79
N LYS A 369 -14.55 5.88 -18.88
CA LYS A 369 -15.99 5.94 -19.13
C LYS A 369 -16.28 5.62 -20.59
N ILE A 370 -17.31 4.82 -20.83
CA ILE A 370 -17.93 4.59 -22.14
C ILE A 370 -18.63 5.88 -22.59
N GLU A 371 -18.32 6.33 -23.82
CA GLU A 371 -18.95 7.49 -24.45
C GLU A 371 -19.26 7.17 -25.92
N GLY A 372 -20.52 6.83 -26.20
CA GLY A 372 -20.95 6.32 -27.50
C GLY A 372 -20.29 4.98 -27.86
N LEU A 373 -19.36 5.01 -28.82
CA LEU A 373 -18.52 3.86 -29.20
C LEU A 373 -17.04 4.02 -28.75
N GLY A 374 -16.69 5.11 -28.07
CA GLY A 374 -15.33 5.38 -27.59
C GLY A 374 -15.18 5.22 -26.08
N ILE A 375 -13.94 5.28 -25.60
CA ILE A 375 -13.61 5.36 -24.17
C ILE A 375 -12.93 6.70 -23.87
N GLN A 376 -13.36 7.35 -22.79
CA GLN A 376 -12.85 8.65 -22.33
C GLN A 376 -12.47 8.60 -20.84
N ALA A 377 -11.59 9.49 -20.38
CA ALA A 377 -11.31 9.70 -18.96
C ALA A 377 -12.01 10.98 -18.47
N THR A 378 -13.30 10.87 -18.14
CA THR A 378 -14.14 12.02 -17.73
C THR A 378 -14.87 11.84 -16.40
N ALA A 379 -15.09 10.61 -15.96
CA ALA A 379 -16.03 10.36 -14.88
C ALA A 379 -15.44 10.64 -13.50
N ASP A 380 -16.09 11.50 -12.71
CA ASP A 380 -15.75 11.78 -11.31
C ASP A 380 -16.27 10.72 -10.32
N LYS A 381 -17.12 9.80 -10.79
CA LYS A 381 -17.79 8.78 -9.97
C LYS A 381 -17.83 7.45 -10.72
N LYS A 382 -17.87 6.35 -9.95
CA LYS A 382 -18.16 5.01 -10.46
C LYS A 382 -19.63 4.92 -10.89
N SER A 383 -19.86 4.32 -12.05
CA SER A 383 -21.16 3.96 -12.62
C SER A 383 -21.01 2.79 -13.61
N ILE A 384 -22.12 2.25 -14.13
CA ILE A 384 -22.13 1.10 -15.05
C ILE A 384 -21.41 1.37 -16.39
N GLU A 385 -21.28 2.65 -16.78
CA GLU A 385 -20.50 3.12 -17.93
C GLU A 385 -18.99 3.17 -17.67
N THR A 386 -18.57 3.01 -16.41
CA THR A 386 -17.15 2.99 -15.97
C THR A 386 -16.69 1.62 -15.48
N SER A 387 -17.58 0.62 -15.53
CA SER A 387 -17.35 -0.75 -15.09
C SER A 387 -16.84 -1.61 -16.25
N PHE A 388 -15.67 -2.22 -16.07
CA PHE A 388 -15.04 -3.10 -17.05
C PHE A 388 -14.66 -4.44 -16.43
N HIS A 389 -15.02 -5.54 -17.07
CA HIS A 389 -14.51 -6.86 -16.72
C HIS A 389 -13.17 -7.07 -17.42
N ILE A 390 -12.14 -7.40 -16.64
CA ILE A 390 -10.80 -7.74 -17.14
C ILE A 390 -10.71 -9.26 -17.17
N GLN A 391 -10.53 -9.84 -18.36
CA GLN A 391 -10.42 -11.28 -18.54
C GLN A 391 -9.04 -11.66 -19.09
N SER A 392 -8.25 -12.36 -18.28
CA SER A 392 -7.01 -13.01 -18.70
C SER A 392 -7.26 -14.02 -19.82
N VAL A 393 -6.49 -13.93 -20.91
CA VAL A 393 -6.59 -14.84 -22.08
C VAL A 393 -5.35 -15.74 -22.22
N GLY A 394 -4.56 -15.84 -21.15
CA GLY A 394 -3.28 -16.53 -21.11
C GLY A 394 -2.11 -15.63 -21.53
N HIS A 395 -0.88 -16.11 -21.29
CA HIS A 395 0.36 -15.42 -21.69
C HIS A 395 0.42 -13.97 -21.18
N GLY A 396 -0.12 -13.74 -19.97
CA GLY A 396 -0.27 -12.43 -19.32
C GLY A 396 -0.99 -11.33 -20.13
N TYR A 397 -1.67 -11.69 -21.22
CA TYR A 397 -2.59 -10.79 -21.90
C TYR A 397 -3.96 -10.79 -21.22
N VAL A 398 -4.64 -9.65 -21.31
CA VAL A 398 -6.04 -9.50 -20.92
C VAL A 398 -6.88 -8.94 -22.07
N THR A 399 -8.17 -9.22 -22.02
CA THR A 399 -9.20 -8.48 -22.77
C THR A 399 -10.00 -7.61 -21.82
N PHE A 400 -10.49 -6.47 -22.31
CA PHE A 400 -11.42 -5.61 -21.58
C PHE A 400 -12.81 -5.74 -22.18
N GLN A 401 -13.77 -6.16 -21.37
CA GLN A 401 -15.19 -6.21 -21.69
C GLN A 401 -15.93 -5.13 -20.90
N THR A 402 -16.88 -4.48 -21.55
CA THR A 402 -17.86 -3.60 -20.91
C THR A 402 -18.95 -4.42 -20.22
N SER A 403 -19.73 -3.79 -19.35
CA SER A 403 -20.86 -4.40 -18.62
C SER A 403 -21.95 -5.06 -19.48
N ASN A 404 -21.98 -4.83 -20.79
CA ASN A 404 -22.88 -5.49 -21.75
C ASN A 404 -22.19 -6.55 -22.63
N GLY A 405 -20.99 -7.00 -22.25
CA GLY A 405 -20.22 -8.05 -22.94
C GLY A 405 -19.46 -7.61 -24.19
N LYS A 406 -19.64 -6.36 -24.65
CA LYS A 406 -18.88 -5.80 -25.77
C LYS A 406 -17.45 -5.50 -25.36
N PHE A 407 -16.50 -5.79 -26.25
CA PHE A 407 -15.06 -5.66 -25.99
C PHE A 407 -14.52 -4.27 -26.39
N ILE A 408 -13.34 -3.93 -25.86
CA ILE A 408 -12.57 -2.73 -26.24
C ILE A 408 -11.38 -3.14 -27.11
N VAL A 409 -11.14 -2.42 -28.21
CA VAL A 409 -9.99 -2.59 -29.12
C VAL A 409 -9.40 -1.21 -29.51
N PRO A 410 -8.11 -1.10 -29.83
CA PRO A 410 -7.60 0.08 -30.51
C PRO A 410 -8.20 0.19 -31.93
N HIS A 411 -8.49 1.41 -32.36
CA HIS A 411 -8.70 1.73 -33.77
C HIS A 411 -7.34 1.88 -34.48
N ALA A 412 -7.32 1.89 -35.83
CA ALA A 412 -6.11 2.12 -36.62
C ALA A 412 -5.42 3.47 -36.31
N THR A 413 -6.16 4.45 -35.78
CA THR A 413 -5.64 5.74 -35.31
C THR A 413 -5.15 5.73 -33.85
N GLY A 414 -5.16 4.56 -33.19
CA GLY A 414 -4.83 4.36 -31.77
C GLY A 414 -6.00 4.58 -30.80
N ASN A 415 -7.04 5.33 -31.18
CA ASN A 415 -8.18 5.63 -30.29
C ASN A 415 -8.92 4.35 -29.86
N MET A 416 -9.25 4.25 -28.57
CA MET A 416 -9.93 3.09 -27.99
C MET A 416 -11.42 3.09 -28.37
N ARG A 417 -11.91 1.98 -28.95
CA ARG A 417 -13.29 1.80 -29.41
C ARG A 417 -13.93 0.52 -28.88
N ILE A 418 -15.25 0.52 -28.77
CA ILE A 418 -16.07 -0.63 -28.39
C ILE A 418 -16.51 -1.39 -29.65
N VAL A 419 -16.45 -2.72 -29.61
CA VAL A 419 -16.88 -3.61 -30.70
C VAL A 419 -17.89 -4.67 -30.23
N THR A 420 -18.84 -5.00 -31.10
CA THR A 420 -20.00 -5.87 -30.81
C THR A 420 -19.76 -7.36 -30.96
N ASP A 421 -18.71 -7.72 -31.70
CA ASP A 421 -18.58 -9.04 -32.29
C ASP A 421 -17.68 -9.93 -31.43
N GLN A 422 -17.86 -11.25 -31.49
CA GLN A 422 -16.93 -12.17 -30.82
C GLN A 422 -15.56 -12.07 -31.49
N ILE A 423 -14.58 -11.55 -30.77
CA ILE A 423 -13.21 -11.40 -31.24
C ILE A 423 -12.57 -12.78 -31.40
N SER A 424 -12.22 -13.08 -32.65
CA SER A 424 -11.46 -14.27 -33.07
C SER A 424 -9.98 -13.96 -33.36
N SER A 425 -9.53 -12.74 -33.06
CA SER A 425 -8.20 -12.22 -33.35
C SER A 425 -7.51 -11.62 -32.12
N ASN A 426 -6.20 -11.44 -32.19
CA ASN A 426 -5.43 -10.84 -31.09
C ASN A 426 -5.65 -9.30 -30.97
N ASP A 427 -6.55 -8.70 -31.77
CA ASP A 427 -6.80 -7.25 -31.84
C ASP A 427 -7.40 -6.64 -30.56
N ALA A 428 -7.76 -7.47 -29.58
CA ALA A 428 -8.25 -7.06 -28.26
C ALA A 428 -7.30 -7.43 -27.10
N TYR A 429 -6.10 -7.95 -27.38
CA TYR A 429 -5.20 -8.50 -26.35
C TYR A 429 -4.23 -7.43 -25.85
N PHE A 430 -4.47 -6.92 -24.64
CA PHE A 430 -3.60 -5.95 -23.99
C PHE A 430 -2.62 -6.66 -23.06
N SER A 431 -1.34 -6.34 -23.17
CA SER A 431 -0.33 -6.79 -22.20
C SER A 431 -0.33 -5.85 -21.00
N ILE A 432 -0.45 -6.41 -19.79
CA ILE A 432 -0.35 -5.67 -18.53
C ILE A 432 1.11 -5.54 -18.12
N LYS A 433 1.51 -4.32 -17.75
CA LYS A 433 2.78 -4.04 -17.07
C LYS A 433 2.47 -3.49 -15.67
N PHE A 434 3.02 -4.10 -14.62
CA PHE A 434 2.72 -3.73 -13.23
C PHE A 434 3.68 -2.62 -12.76
N ILE A 435 3.14 -1.47 -12.36
CA ILE A 435 3.94 -0.25 -12.17
C ILE A 435 4.35 -0.07 -10.71
N ASN A 436 3.37 -0.05 -9.80
CA ASN A 436 3.63 -0.02 -8.36
C ASN A 436 3.85 -1.44 -7.79
N ARG A 437 4.57 -2.29 -8.52
CA ARG A 437 5.10 -3.57 -8.03
C ARG A 437 6.56 -3.78 -8.50
N PRO A 438 7.50 -2.84 -8.25
CA PRO A 438 8.93 -3.09 -8.48
C PRO A 438 9.42 -4.27 -7.62
N PHE A 439 8.79 -4.47 -6.47
CA PHE A 439 8.81 -5.70 -5.71
C PHE A 439 7.39 -6.22 -5.43
N CYS A 440 7.33 -7.51 -5.13
CA CYS A 440 6.13 -8.25 -4.73
C CYS A 440 6.36 -8.97 -3.39
N VAL A 441 5.32 -8.96 -2.56
CA VAL A 441 5.10 -9.80 -1.39
C VAL A 441 3.89 -10.66 -1.72
N PHE A 442 4.06 -11.97 -1.83
CA PHE A 442 2.92 -12.85 -2.09
C PHE A 442 2.35 -13.40 -0.78
N LYS A 443 1.02 -13.48 -0.71
CA LYS A 443 0.27 -13.95 0.47
C LYS A 443 -0.99 -14.69 0.02
N CYS A 444 -1.32 -15.76 0.72
CA CYS A 444 -2.60 -16.47 0.54
C CYS A 444 -3.28 -16.70 1.89
N ASP A 445 -4.42 -17.38 1.90
CA ASP A 445 -5.23 -17.59 3.10
C ASP A 445 -4.52 -18.44 4.19
N PHE A 446 -3.37 -19.06 3.87
CA PHE A 446 -2.52 -19.79 4.83
C PHE A 446 -1.46 -18.92 5.54
N GLY A 447 -1.05 -17.80 4.94
CA GLY A 447 0.07 -16.95 5.40
C GLY A 447 0.81 -16.26 4.24
N HIS A 448 1.99 -15.71 4.55
CA HIS A 448 2.90 -15.13 3.56
C HIS A 448 3.78 -16.20 2.88
N VAL A 449 4.21 -15.89 1.65
CA VAL A 449 5.27 -16.62 0.97
C VAL A 449 6.63 -16.23 1.53
N GLY A 450 7.43 -17.23 1.89
CA GLY A 450 8.82 -17.07 2.25
C GLY A 450 9.55 -18.41 2.34
N TYR A 451 10.86 -18.36 2.54
CA TYR A 451 11.69 -19.58 2.57
C TYR A 451 11.24 -20.58 3.65
N ARG A 452 11.13 -21.86 3.26
CA ARG A 452 11.02 -22.99 4.18
C ARG A 452 12.19 -23.00 5.17
N ASN A 453 13.40 -22.93 4.60
CA ASN A 453 14.66 -22.63 5.27
C ASN A 453 15.62 -22.03 4.23
N LYS A 454 16.57 -21.19 4.68
CA LYS A 454 17.50 -20.46 3.78
C LYS A 454 18.47 -21.36 3.01
N GLN A 455 18.63 -22.63 3.42
CA GLN A 455 19.57 -23.58 2.81
C GLN A 455 18.98 -24.29 1.59
N SER A 456 17.75 -24.80 1.69
CA SER A 456 17.08 -25.48 0.57
C SER A 456 16.40 -24.52 -0.42
N ARG A 457 16.23 -23.23 -0.05
CA ARG A 457 15.63 -22.14 -0.84
C ARG A 457 14.21 -22.38 -1.41
N ILE A 458 13.61 -23.55 -1.17
CA ILE A 458 12.20 -23.85 -1.40
C ILE A 458 11.30 -22.86 -0.62
N LEU A 459 10.23 -22.41 -1.28
CA LEU A 459 9.24 -21.49 -0.72
C LEU A 459 8.06 -22.23 -0.08
N GLU A 460 7.52 -21.62 0.97
CA GLU A 460 6.31 -22.05 1.67
C GLU A 460 5.39 -20.84 1.93
N CYS A 461 4.08 -21.06 1.93
CA CYS A 461 3.03 -20.03 2.02
C CYS A 461 2.38 -19.89 3.40
N ASN A 462 2.95 -20.52 4.44
CA ASN A 462 2.42 -20.54 5.81
C ASN A 462 3.16 -19.59 6.77
N LYS A 463 3.97 -18.66 6.24
CA LYS A 463 4.89 -17.86 7.05
C LYS A 463 4.20 -16.66 7.71
N SER A 464 4.67 -16.31 8.90
CA SER A 464 4.32 -15.07 9.59
C SER A 464 5.09 -13.86 9.08
N LEU A 465 6.26 -14.09 8.49
CA LEU A 465 7.11 -13.09 7.84
C LEU A 465 7.14 -13.37 6.33
N PHE A 466 7.18 -12.32 5.52
CA PHE A 466 7.26 -12.45 4.06
C PHE A 466 8.71 -12.46 3.56
N THR A 467 8.90 -12.90 2.32
CA THR A 467 10.08 -12.58 1.52
C THR A 467 9.68 -11.59 0.43
N LEU A 468 10.49 -10.56 0.23
CA LEU A 468 10.36 -9.59 -0.86
C LEU A 468 11.09 -10.09 -2.10
N PHE A 469 10.39 -10.06 -3.24
CA PHE A 469 10.94 -10.46 -4.54
C PHE A 469 10.85 -9.29 -5.52
N THR A 470 11.94 -8.97 -6.23
CA THR A 470 11.91 -8.04 -7.36
C THR A 470 11.08 -8.65 -8.48
N LEU A 471 10.24 -7.84 -9.13
CA LEU A 471 9.48 -8.19 -10.31
C LEU A 471 10.19 -7.62 -11.54
N GLU A 472 10.91 -8.46 -12.29
CA GLU A 472 11.60 -8.04 -13.51
C GLU A 472 10.76 -8.43 -14.73
N GLU A 473 10.39 -7.45 -15.56
CA GLU A 473 9.76 -7.69 -16.86
C GLU A 473 10.84 -8.01 -17.92
N PRO A 474 10.61 -8.93 -18.87
CA PRO A 474 11.56 -9.22 -19.94
C PRO A 474 11.73 -8.03 -20.88
N ASP A 475 12.94 -7.89 -21.44
CA ASP A 475 13.30 -6.81 -22.37
C ASP A 475 12.38 -6.77 -23.59
N ILE A 476 12.05 -5.55 -24.01
CA ILE A 476 11.07 -5.24 -25.07
C ILE A 476 11.41 -5.97 -26.38
N GLU A 477 12.70 -6.09 -26.71
CA GLU A 477 13.20 -6.75 -27.93
C GLU A 477 12.97 -8.28 -27.92
N THR A 478 12.82 -8.89 -26.73
CA THR A 478 12.58 -10.35 -26.59
C THR A 478 11.10 -10.74 -26.59
N HIS A 479 10.21 -9.74 -26.56
CA HIS A 479 8.76 -9.79 -26.80
C HIS A 479 7.97 -10.97 -26.18
N CYS A 480 8.41 -11.47 -25.02
CA CYS A 480 7.78 -12.57 -24.30
C CYS A 480 6.55 -12.11 -23.50
N GLU A 481 5.45 -11.92 -24.22
CA GLU A 481 4.04 -12.09 -23.80
C GLU A 481 3.78 -12.20 -22.29
N GLY A 482 3.58 -11.06 -21.61
CA GLY A 482 3.03 -10.97 -20.25
C GLY A 482 3.76 -11.80 -19.17
N ILE A 483 4.99 -12.19 -19.45
CA ILE A 483 5.85 -12.97 -18.57
C ILE A 483 6.58 -12.03 -17.61
N VAL A 484 6.88 -12.55 -16.41
CA VAL A 484 7.69 -11.90 -15.39
C VAL A 484 8.73 -12.86 -14.84
N TYR A 485 9.80 -12.29 -14.30
CA TYR A 485 10.82 -12.97 -13.54
C TYR A 485 10.73 -12.52 -12.08
N LEU A 486 10.74 -13.49 -11.16
CA LEU A 486 10.67 -13.24 -9.72
C LEU A 486 12.02 -13.55 -9.08
N LYS A 487 12.61 -12.56 -8.40
CA LYS A 487 14.03 -12.58 -8.02
C LYS A 487 14.23 -12.16 -6.56
N SER A 488 15.06 -12.86 -5.81
CA SER A 488 15.41 -12.49 -4.43
C SER A 488 16.52 -11.44 -4.36
N SER A 489 16.68 -10.82 -3.20
CA SER A 489 17.67 -9.75 -2.96
C SER A 489 19.14 -10.19 -3.03
N ASP A 490 19.41 -11.50 -3.16
CA ASP A 490 20.73 -12.08 -3.47
C ASP A 490 20.94 -12.31 -4.98
N GLY A 491 19.98 -11.94 -5.83
CA GLY A 491 20.06 -11.96 -7.29
C GLY A 491 19.56 -13.25 -7.95
N LEU A 492 19.15 -14.26 -7.17
CA LEU A 492 18.66 -15.54 -7.68
C LEU A 492 17.18 -15.49 -8.05
N TYR A 493 16.78 -16.32 -9.01
CA TYR A 493 15.41 -16.38 -9.54
C TYR A 493 14.61 -17.55 -8.98
N TRP A 494 13.29 -17.36 -8.96
CA TRP A 494 12.33 -18.45 -8.80
C TRP A 494 12.52 -19.50 -9.90
N GLU A 495 12.29 -20.76 -9.58
CA GLU A 495 12.25 -21.90 -10.50
C GLU A 495 11.26 -22.96 -10.01
N ILE A 496 10.95 -23.93 -10.87
CA ILE A 496 10.18 -25.12 -10.52
C ILE A 496 11.14 -26.32 -10.52
N LEU A 497 11.26 -26.96 -9.36
CA LEU A 497 12.09 -28.15 -9.20
C LEU A 497 11.43 -29.41 -9.80
N ASN A 498 12.20 -30.50 -9.94
CA ASN A 498 11.72 -31.78 -10.48
C ASN A 498 10.57 -32.41 -9.68
N ASP A 499 10.44 -32.08 -8.38
CA ASP A 499 9.33 -32.47 -7.50
C ASP A 499 8.16 -31.43 -7.50
N LEU A 500 8.16 -30.54 -8.48
CA LEU A 500 7.19 -29.48 -8.76
C LEU A 500 7.10 -28.37 -7.70
N TYR A 501 7.98 -28.36 -6.70
CA TYR A 501 8.06 -27.27 -5.72
C TYR A 501 8.65 -25.99 -6.31
N VAL A 502 8.20 -24.84 -5.81
CA VAL A 502 8.81 -23.54 -6.10
C VAL A 502 10.05 -23.34 -5.22
N SER A 503 11.18 -23.03 -5.84
CA SER A 503 12.43 -22.68 -5.16
C SER A 503 13.01 -21.39 -5.70
N VAL A 504 13.87 -20.71 -4.93
CA VAL A 504 14.62 -19.53 -5.39
C VAL A 504 16.09 -19.89 -5.45
N SER A 505 16.46 -20.66 -6.46
CA SER A 505 17.81 -21.26 -6.57
C SER A 505 18.46 -21.14 -7.94
N SER A 506 17.75 -20.65 -8.96
CA SER A 506 18.27 -20.49 -10.32
C SER A 506 19.11 -19.23 -10.46
N CYS A 507 20.19 -19.33 -11.23
CA CYS A 507 20.98 -18.18 -11.68
C CYS A 507 20.38 -17.51 -12.93
N GLU A 508 19.44 -18.17 -13.63
CA GLU A 508 18.79 -17.67 -14.85
C GLU A 508 17.28 -17.45 -14.68
N PRO A 509 16.65 -16.53 -15.44
CA PRO A 509 15.27 -16.11 -15.17
C PRO A 509 14.21 -17.11 -15.67
N SER A 510 13.47 -17.74 -14.75
CA SER A 510 12.35 -18.63 -15.10
C SER A 510 11.08 -17.86 -15.46
N LYS A 511 10.46 -18.21 -16.60
CA LYS A 511 9.26 -17.54 -17.13
C LYS A 511 7.99 -17.87 -16.33
N PHE A 512 7.57 -16.99 -15.44
CA PHE A 512 6.25 -17.01 -14.81
C PHE A 512 5.29 -16.03 -15.50
N ALA A 513 3.98 -16.19 -15.32
CA ALA A 513 2.99 -15.18 -15.71
C ALA A 513 2.01 -14.90 -14.57
N LEU A 514 1.62 -13.63 -14.40
CA LEU A 514 0.66 -13.18 -13.39
C LEU A 514 -0.68 -12.89 -14.08
N GLU A 515 -1.69 -13.72 -13.84
CA GLU A 515 -3.03 -13.53 -14.41
C GLU A 515 -3.93 -12.91 -13.34
N LEU A 516 -4.52 -11.74 -13.63
CA LEU A 516 -5.42 -11.04 -12.69
C LEU A 516 -6.65 -11.89 -12.36
N CYS A 517 -7.01 -11.90 -11.09
CA CYS A 517 -8.27 -12.48 -10.61
C CYS A 517 -9.44 -11.53 -10.84
N SER A 518 -10.65 -12.08 -10.86
CA SER A 518 -11.90 -11.32 -10.68
C SER A 518 -12.16 -11.01 -9.20
N SER A 519 -11.11 -10.63 -8.46
CA SER A 519 -11.13 -10.28 -7.04
C SER A 519 -10.02 -9.27 -6.73
N TYR A 520 -10.26 -8.42 -5.73
CA TYR A 520 -9.41 -7.27 -5.40
C TYR A 520 -7.97 -7.66 -5.02
N SER A 521 -6.98 -6.91 -5.55
CA SER A 521 -5.52 -7.06 -5.33
C SER A 521 -4.98 -8.50 -5.46
N ARG A 522 -5.57 -9.36 -6.30
CA ARG A 522 -5.22 -10.80 -6.40
C ARG A 522 -4.84 -11.25 -7.81
N VAL A 523 -3.86 -12.15 -7.89
CA VAL A 523 -3.44 -12.87 -9.11
C VAL A 523 -3.41 -14.39 -8.90
N VAL A 524 -3.52 -15.15 -9.98
CA VAL A 524 -3.01 -16.54 -10.03
C VAL A 524 -1.69 -16.55 -10.78
N ILE A 525 -0.74 -17.35 -10.31
CA ILE A 525 0.61 -17.42 -10.87
C ILE A 525 0.72 -18.67 -11.73
N LYS A 526 1.04 -18.51 -13.02
CA LYS A 526 1.33 -19.59 -13.96
C LYS A 526 2.83 -19.79 -14.07
N ALA A 527 3.28 -21.03 -14.05
CA ALA A 527 4.68 -21.42 -13.98
C ALA A 527 5.22 -21.93 -15.34
N PRO A 528 6.56 -22.04 -15.52
CA PRO A 528 7.18 -22.48 -16.78
C PRO A 528 6.68 -23.83 -17.32
N ASN A 529 6.20 -24.72 -16.45
CA ASN A 529 5.63 -26.02 -16.84
C ASN A 529 4.18 -25.94 -17.37
N GLY A 530 3.63 -24.73 -17.55
CA GLY A 530 2.27 -24.47 -18.02
C GLY A 530 1.18 -24.57 -16.93
N MET A 531 1.53 -25.02 -15.73
CA MET A 531 0.62 -25.22 -14.60
C MET A 531 0.55 -23.97 -13.72
N TYR A 532 -0.55 -23.76 -13.02
CA TYR A 532 -0.68 -22.72 -11.99
C TYR A 532 -0.17 -23.20 -10.63
N LEU A 533 0.33 -22.26 -9.84
CA LEU A 533 0.75 -22.51 -8.47
C LEU A 533 -0.44 -22.81 -7.56
N ARG A 534 -0.28 -23.87 -6.77
CA ARG A 534 -1.20 -24.32 -5.72
C ARG A 534 -0.47 -24.36 -4.38
N ALA A 535 -1.08 -23.71 -3.40
CA ALA A 535 -0.73 -23.74 -2.00
C ALA A 535 -1.54 -24.81 -1.27
N GLU A 536 -0.97 -25.41 -0.22
CA GLU A 536 -1.64 -26.35 0.67
C GLU A 536 -1.49 -25.95 2.14
N GLN A 537 -2.37 -26.47 3.01
CA GLN A 537 -2.44 -26.09 4.43
C GLN A 537 -1.16 -26.41 5.23
N ASN A 538 -0.37 -27.39 4.77
CA ASN A 538 0.97 -27.70 5.30
C ASN A 538 2.01 -26.58 5.00
N GLY A 539 1.73 -25.69 4.04
CA GLY A 539 2.61 -24.63 3.57
C GLY A 539 3.22 -24.86 2.18
N SER A 540 3.14 -26.05 1.59
CA SER A 540 3.82 -26.33 0.31
C SER A 540 3.24 -25.51 -0.85
N ILE A 541 4.13 -24.99 -1.70
CA ILE A 541 3.77 -24.32 -2.96
C ILE A 541 4.28 -25.18 -4.12
N GLN A 542 3.38 -25.67 -4.97
CA GLN A 542 3.75 -26.50 -6.12
C GLN A 542 3.04 -26.06 -7.41
N ALA A 543 3.69 -26.26 -8.56
CA ALA A 543 3.14 -25.97 -9.89
C ALA A 543 2.34 -27.17 -10.43
N THR A 544 1.16 -27.41 -9.85
CA THR A 544 0.37 -28.65 -10.06
C THR A 544 -1.08 -28.43 -10.51
N CYS A 545 -1.58 -27.19 -10.58
CA CYS A 545 -2.97 -26.93 -10.96
C CYS A 545 -3.12 -26.65 -12.46
N GLN A 546 -4.09 -27.28 -13.14
CA GLN A 546 -4.34 -27.02 -14.58
C GLN A 546 -5.32 -25.86 -14.85
N ASN A 547 -6.10 -25.45 -13.86
CA ASN A 547 -7.23 -24.54 -14.03
C ASN A 547 -7.07 -23.32 -13.13
N SER A 548 -7.00 -22.11 -13.71
CA SER A 548 -6.86 -20.86 -12.96
C SER A 548 -7.96 -20.65 -11.90
N ARG A 549 -9.17 -21.18 -12.11
CA ARG A 549 -10.27 -21.13 -11.12
C ARG A 549 -10.06 -22.03 -9.89
N GLN A 550 -9.11 -22.96 -9.94
CA GLN A 550 -8.73 -23.86 -8.85
C GLN A 550 -7.29 -23.61 -8.35
N ALA A 551 -6.59 -22.65 -8.95
CA ALA A 551 -5.27 -22.21 -8.51
C ALA A 551 -5.37 -21.38 -7.24
N THR A 552 -4.26 -21.24 -6.52
CA THR A 552 -4.23 -20.32 -5.37
C THR A 552 -4.23 -18.89 -5.86
N GLN A 553 -5.15 -18.08 -5.32
CA GLN A 553 -5.11 -16.63 -5.46
C GLN A 553 -4.09 -16.06 -4.49
N TRP A 554 -3.21 -15.21 -4.99
CA TRP A 554 -2.17 -14.53 -4.23
C TRP A 554 -2.50 -13.05 -4.15
N GLU A 555 -2.69 -12.56 -2.92
CA GLU A 555 -2.66 -11.15 -2.56
C GLU A 555 -1.21 -10.67 -2.74
N PHE A 556 -1.03 -9.55 -3.46
CA PHE A 556 0.28 -8.94 -3.74
C PHE A 556 0.19 -7.42 -3.95
#